data_AF-A0A9Q3W2R0-F1
#
_entry.id   AF-A0A9Q3W2R0-F1
#
_cell.length_a   1.000
_cell.length_b   1.000
_cell.length_c   1.000
_cell.angle_alpha   90.00
_cell.angle_beta   90.00
_cell.angle_gamma   90.00
#
_symmetry.space_group_name_H-M   'P 1'
#
loop_
_entity.id
_entity.type
_entity.pdbx_description
1 polymer ?
#
loop_
_entity_poly.entity_id
_entity_poly.type
_entity_poly.pdbx_seq_one_letter_code
_entity_poly.pdbx_strand_id
1 'polypeptide(L)'
;MSRQEAVDLAVIQELKEVMGADFPRLVVSFVKDGEQRLRAIQDGLAAADVEVVRQQAHSFKGSSGNLGAVRVSALCLEMESAARDGDLSVAASLFDPLKEAFELVCVRLKSL
;
A
#
# COMPACT_ATOMS: atom_id res chain seq x y z
N MET A 1 19.87 -2.19 -14.33
CA MET A 1 19.36 -2.13 -12.94
C MET A 1 17.87 -2.38 -13.00
N SER A 2 17.45 -3.53 -12.46
CA SER A 2 16.08 -4.05 -12.55
C SER A 2 15.09 -3.03 -12.00
N ARG A 3 14.18 -2.51 -12.84
CA ARG A 3 12.96 -1.83 -12.36
C ARG A 3 12.21 -2.90 -11.57
N GLN A 4 12.26 -2.87 -10.24
CA GLN A 4 11.29 -3.62 -9.46
C GLN A 4 9.92 -3.10 -9.87
N GLU A 5 9.14 -3.94 -10.54
CA GLU A 5 7.82 -3.59 -11.01
C GLU A 5 6.97 -3.20 -9.80
N ALA A 6 6.26 -2.07 -9.88
CA ALA A 6 5.43 -1.60 -8.77
C ALA A 6 4.27 -2.56 -8.46
N VAL A 7 3.94 -3.41 -9.43
CA VAL A 7 2.88 -4.41 -9.40
C VAL A 7 3.39 -5.76 -9.91
N ASP A 8 2.83 -6.84 -9.38
CA ASP A 8 2.89 -8.18 -9.94
C ASP A 8 1.69 -8.38 -10.87
N LEU A 9 1.93 -8.33 -12.17
CA LEU A 9 0.87 -8.46 -13.17
C LEU A 9 0.28 -9.87 -13.23
N ALA A 10 1.04 -10.91 -12.87
CA ALA A 10 0.53 -12.28 -12.88
C ALA A 10 -0.54 -12.45 -11.80
N VAL A 11 -0.26 -11.97 -10.59
CA VAL A 11 -1.23 -11.97 -9.48
C VAL A 11 -2.49 -11.18 -9.84
N ILE A 12 -2.33 -9.99 -10.42
CA ILE A 12 -3.48 -9.15 -10.81
C ILE A 12 -4.33 -9.85 -11.88
N GLN A 13 -3.69 -10.46 -12.88
CA GLN A 13 -4.40 -11.12 -13.97
C GLN A 13 -5.14 -12.37 -13.47
N GLU A 14 -4.52 -13.19 -12.62
CA GLU A 14 -5.17 -14.32 -11.96
C GLU A 14 -6.38 -13.86 -11.14
N LEU A 15 -6.21 -12.81 -10.33
CA LEU A 15 -7.29 -12.27 -9.52
C LEU A 15 -8.45 -11.74 -10.39
N LYS A 16 -8.13 -11.08 -11.51
CA LYS A 16 -9.11 -10.61 -12.48
C LYS A 16 -9.89 -11.77 -13.12
N GLU A 17 -9.20 -12.86 -13.46
CA GLU A 17 -9.84 -14.06 -14.03
C GLU A 17 -10.77 -14.74 -13.04
N VAL A 18 -10.34 -14.87 -11.78
CA VAL A 18 -11.16 -15.47 -10.71
C VAL A 18 -12.38 -14.61 -10.38
N MET A 19 -12.23 -13.29 -10.33
CA MET A 19 -13.31 -12.38 -9.92
C MET A 19 -14.24 -11.96 -11.07
N GLY A 20 -13.77 -12.01 -12.32
CA GLY A 20 -14.55 -11.61 -13.50
C GLY A 20 -15.18 -10.23 -13.35
N ALA A 21 -16.51 -10.18 -13.35
CA ALA A 21 -17.28 -8.94 -13.30
C ALA A 21 -17.14 -8.14 -11.98
N ASP A 22 -16.68 -8.78 -10.90
CA ASP A 22 -16.51 -8.11 -9.60
C ASP A 22 -15.13 -7.45 -9.43
N PHE A 23 -14.17 -7.70 -10.32
CA PHE A 23 -12.83 -7.12 -10.25
C PHE A 23 -12.84 -5.57 -10.19
N PRO A 24 -13.62 -4.84 -11.00
CA PRO A 24 -13.68 -3.38 -10.90
C PRO A 24 -14.17 -2.88 -9.53
N ARG A 25 -15.08 -3.62 -8.88
CA ARG A 25 -15.56 -3.27 -7.52
C ARG A 25 -14.45 -3.45 -6.49
N LEU A 26 -13.66 -4.51 -6.61
CA LEU A 26 -12.48 -4.70 -5.77
C LEU A 26 -11.50 -3.54 -5.93
N VAL A 27 -11.19 -3.14 -7.18
CA VAL A 27 -10.28 -2.02 -7.45
C VAL A 27 -10.79 -0.73 -6.79
N VAL A 28 -12.07 -0.40 -6.93
CA VAL A 28 -12.67 0.78 -6.26
C VAL A 28 -12.54 0.69 -4.75
N SER A 29 -12.81 -0.49 -4.17
CA SER A 29 -12.67 -0.71 -2.72
C SER A 29 -11.23 -0.54 -2.25
N PHE A 30 -10.27 -1.10 -2.98
CA PHE A 30 -8.84 -0.99 -2.67
C PHE A 30 -8.35 0.46 -2.72
N VAL A 31 -8.74 1.22 -3.75
CA VAL A 31 -8.38 2.64 -3.87
C VAL A 31 -8.91 3.43 -2.67
N LYS A 32 -10.17 3.25 -2.32
CA LYS A 32 -10.79 3.95 -1.19
C LYS A 32 -10.12 3.59 0.15
N ASP A 33 -9.86 2.30 0.38
CA ASP A 33 -9.18 1.81 1.58
C ASP A 33 -7.75 2.38 1.67
N GLY A 34 -6.98 2.31 0.58
CA GLY A 34 -5.62 2.84 0.53
C GLY A 34 -5.54 4.34 0.81
N GLU A 35 -6.44 5.15 0.25
CA GLU A 35 -6.50 6.59 0.56
C GLU A 35 -6.84 6.86 2.04
N GLN A 36 -7.69 6.05 2.66
CA GLN A 36 -8.00 6.17 4.09
C GLN A 36 -6.79 5.83 4.95
N ARG A 37 -6.04 4.78 4.58
CA ARG A 37 -4.81 4.37 5.27
C ARG A 37 -3.69 5.39 5.15
N LEU A 38 -3.47 5.95 3.96
CA LEU A 38 -2.48 7.01 3.77
C LEU A 38 -2.78 8.23 4.65
N ARG A 39 -4.04 8.65 4.73
CA ARG A 39 -4.45 9.73 5.65
C ARG A 39 -4.17 9.37 7.10
N ALA A 40 -4.58 8.19 7.55
CA ALA A 40 -4.35 7.75 8.93
C ALA A 40 -2.86 7.61 9.29
N ILE A 41 -2.02 7.17 8.35
CA ILE A 41 -0.55 7.14 8.52
C ILE A 41 -0.02 8.56 8.66
N GLN A 42 -0.44 9.47 7.79
CA GLN A 42 -0.01 10.87 7.84
C GLN A 42 -0.38 11.53 9.18
N ASP A 43 -1.61 11.33 9.64
CA ASP A 43 -2.10 11.84 10.91
C ASP A 43 -1.34 11.22 12.09
N GLY A 44 -1.09 9.91 12.06
CA GLY A 44 -0.28 9.20 13.06
C GLY A 44 1.16 9.72 13.13
N LEU A 45 1.80 9.97 11.98
CA LEU A 45 3.13 10.57 11.92
C LEU A 45 3.14 11.98 12.53
N ALA A 46 2.14 12.81 12.21
CA ALA A 46 2.02 14.17 12.74
C ALA A 46 1.77 14.19 14.26
N ALA A 47 1.02 13.22 14.77
CA ALA A 47 0.73 13.06 16.19
C ALA A 47 1.83 12.30 16.97
N ALA A 48 2.87 11.84 16.29
CA ALA A 48 3.87 10.90 16.83
C ALA A 48 3.26 9.62 17.43
N ASP A 49 2.13 9.16 16.89
CA ASP A 49 1.43 7.95 17.32
C ASP A 49 1.99 6.72 16.59
N VAL A 50 2.96 6.08 17.25
CA VAL A 50 3.63 4.87 16.78
C VAL A 50 2.65 3.74 16.46
N GLU A 51 1.66 3.52 17.30
CA GLU A 51 0.78 2.35 17.16
C GLU A 51 -0.17 2.54 15.98
N VAL A 52 -0.66 3.76 15.74
CA VAL A 52 -1.45 4.08 14.55
C VAL A 52 -0.63 3.84 13.28
N VAL A 53 0.59 4.39 13.19
CA VAL A 53 1.44 4.22 12.01
C VAL A 53 1.70 2.73 11.75
N ARG A 54 2.07 1.98 12.79
CA ARG A 54 2.36 0.54 12.72
C ARG A 54 1.15 -0.26 12.25
N GLN A 55 -0.02 -0.04 12.84
CA GLN A 55 -1.25 -0.79 12.51
C GLN A 55 -1.74 -0.50 11.09
N GLN A 56 -1.71 0.76 10.67
CA GLN A 56 -2.12 1.15 9.33
C GLN A 56 -1.17 0.61 8.27
N ALA A 57 0.14 0.69 8.49
CA ALA A 57 1.14 0.08 7.62
C ALA A 57 0.97 -1.44 7.53
N HIS A 58 0.82 -2.14 8.65
CA HIS A 58 0.59 -3.59 8.69
C HIS A 58 -0.63 -4.01 7.86
N SER A 59 -1.74 -3.31 8.05
CA SER A 59 -2.99 -3.62 7.36
C SER A 59 -2.87 -3.33 5.85
N PHE A 60 -2.23 -2.22 5.50
CA PHE A 60 -2.05 -1.84 4.09
C PHE A 60 -1.09 -2.77 3.35
N LYS A 61 -0.07 -3.29 4.04
CA LYS A 61 0.83 -4.34 3.53
C LYS A 61 0.06 -5.56 3.05
N GLY A 62 -0.89 -6.04 3.88
CA GLY A 62 -1.70 -7.22 3.59
C GLY A 62 -2.63 -7.02 2.40
N SER A 63 -3.40 -5.92 2.38
CA SER A 63 -4.31 -5.62 1.27
C SER A 63 -3.56 -5.41 -0.05
N SER A 64 -2.40 -4.74 0.00
CA SER A 64 -1.56 -4.51 -1.17
C SER A 64 -0.90 -5.79 -1.68
N GLY A 65 -0.40 -6.65 -0.79
CA GLY A 65 0.21 -7.93 -1.17
C GLY A 65 -0.79 -8.85 -1.88
N ASN A 66 -2.01 -8.97 -1.35
CA ASN A 66 -3.06 -9.80 -1.93
C ASN A 66 -3.51 -9.34 -3.32
N LEU A 67 -3.35 -8.06 -3.64
CA LEU A 67 -3.69 -7.48 -4.93
C LEU A 67 -2.52 -7.47 -5.92
N GLY A 68 -1.32 -7.89 -5.50
CA GLY A 68 -0.11 -7.80 -6.32
C GLY A 68 0.55 -6.41 -6.32
N ALA A 69 0.18 -5.49 -5.43
CA ALA A 69 0.84 -4.18 -5.27
C ALA A 69 2.14 -4.32 -4.45
N VAL A 70 3.13 -5.00 -5.03
CA VAL A 70 4.35 -5.45 -4.35
C VAL A 70 5.19 -4.31 -3.76
N ARG A 71 5.30 -3.17 -4.45
CA ARG A 71 6.09 -2.03 -3.95
C ARG A 71 5.42 -1.36 -2.74
N VAL A 72 4.10 -1.23 -2.76
CA VAL A 72 3.32 -0.70 -1.63
C VAL A 72 3.47 -1.65 -0.44
N SER A 73 3.35 -2.96 -0.66
CA SER A 73 3.53 -3.96 0.40
C SER A 73 4.92 -3.89 1.05
N ALA A 74 5.98 -3.76 0.24
CA ALA A 74 7.35 -3.63 0.74
C ALA A 74 7.57 -2.35 1.57
N LEU A 75 7.11 -1.20 1.09
CA LEU A 75 7.24 0.07 1.82
C LEU A 75 6.44 0.06 3.12
N CYS A 76 5.27 -0.56 3.14
CA CYS A 76 4.49 -0.76 4.36
C CYS A 76 5.21 -1.67 5.37
N LEU A 77 5.92 -2.71 4.91
CA LEU A 77 6.73 -3.55 5.80
C LEU A 77 7.87 -2.76 6.45
N GLU A 78 8.59 -1.95 5.66
CA GLU A 78 9.66 -1.08 6.15
C GLU A 78 9.12 -0.05 7.16
N MET A 79 7.99 0.59 6.85
CA MET A 79 7.33 1.55 7.74
C MET A 79 6.81 0.90 9.02
N GLU A 80 6.22 -0.30 8.94
CA GLU A 80 5.78 -1.09 10.10
C GLU A 80 6.97 -1.41 11.02
N SER A 81 8.11 -1.81 10.46
CA SER A 81 9.32 -2.10 11.24
C SER A 81 9.87 -0.83 11.91
N ALA A 82 9.99 0.27 11.16
CA ALA A 82 10.47 1.54 11.69
C ALA A 82 9.58 2.05 12.84
N ALA A 83 8.26 2.00 12.67
CA ALA A 83 7.32 2.35 13.73
C ALA A 83 7.48 1.42 14.95
N ARG A 84 7.56 0.09 14.75
CA ARG A 84 7.76 -0.86 15.85
C ARG A 84 9.03 -0.58 16.66
N ASP A 85 10.09 -0.14 15.99
CA ASP A 85 11.38 0.18 16.60
C ASP A 85 11.41 1.61 17.18
N GLY A 86 10.30 2.36 17.07
CA GLY A 86 10.15 3.73 17.58
C GLY A 86 10.74 4.83 16.70
N ASP A 87 11.23 4.48 15.51
CA ASP A 87 11.87 5.42 14.58
C ASP A 87 10.86 6.04 13.61
N LEU A 88 10.09 7.00 14.13
CA LEU A 88 9.13 7.75 13.34
C LEU A 88 9.78 8.66 12.29
N SER A 89 11.07 8.99 12.43
CA SER A 89 11.79 9.74 11.41
C SER A 89 11.98 8.90 10.15
N VAL A 90 12.39 7.64 10.31
CA VAL A 90 12.47 6.69 9.19
C VAL A 90 11.08 6.41 8.64
N ALA A 91 10.07 6.16 9.48
CA ALA A 91 8.71 5.95 9.02
C ALA A 91 8.17 7.13 8.19
N ALA A 92 8.43 8.37 8.62
CA ALA A 92 8.04 9.58 7.89
C ALA A 92 8.73 9.68 6.52
N SER A 93 10.01 9.31 6.42
CA SER A 93 10.75 9.33 5.15
C SER A 93 10.21 8.36 4.10
N LEU A 94 9.47 7.34 4.54
CA LEU A 94 8.85 6.33 3.67
C LEU A 94 7.45 6.74 3.17
N PHE A 95 6.86 7.80 3.72
CA PHE A 95 5.49 8.21 3.41
C PHE A 95 5.31 8.65 1.95
N ASP A 96 6.17 9.56 1.46
CA ASP A 96 6.08 10.03 0.08
C ASP A 96 6.34 8.89 -0.94
N PRO A 97 7.38 8.05 -0.78
CA PRO A 97 7.55 6.85 -1.62
C PRO A 97 6.34 5.91 -1.60
N LEU A 98 5.71 5.72 -0.44
CA LEU A 98 4.53 4.87 -0.29
C LEU A 98 3.34 5.44 -1.06
N LYS A 99 3.11 6.75 -0.93
CA LYS A 99 2.06 7.47 -1.63
C LYS A 99 2.25 7.40 -3.15
N GLU A 100 3.45 7.68 -3.66
CA GLU A 100 3.76 7.60 -5.09
C GLU A 100 3.56 6.19 -5.65
N ALA A 101 4.03 5.17 -4.91
CA ALA A 101 3.84 3.77 -5.30
C ALA A 101 2.34 3.41 -5.37
N PHE A 102 1.56 3.86 -4.40
CA PHE A 102 0.11 3.64 -4.38
C PHE A 102 -0.61 4.33 -5.54
N GLU A 103 -0.26 5.57 -5.86
CA GLU A 103 -0.82 6.30 -7.00
C GLU A 103 -0.53 5.58 -8.32
N LEU A 104 0.69 5.09 -8.51
CA LEU A 104 1.07 4.31 -9.69
C LEU A 104 0.27 2.99 -9.80
N VAL A 105 0.10 2.28 -8.69
CA VAL A 105 -0.74 1.08 -8.62
C VAL A 105 -2.19 1.40 -9.00
N CYS A 106 -2.75 2.50 -8.49
CA CYS A 106 -4.11 2.92 -8.79
C CYS A 106 -4.30 3.21 -10.29
N VAL A 107 -3.36 3.91 -10.92
CA VAL A 107 -3.38 4.16 -12.36
C VAL A 107 -3.33 2.84 -13.13
N ARG A 108 -2.45 1.93 -12.71
CA ARG A 108 -2.28 0.64 -13.38
C ARG A 108 -3.54 -0.23 -13.29
N LEU A 109 -4.13 -0.36 -12.10
CA LEU A 109 -5.35 -1.15 -11.90
C LEU A 109 -6.54 -0.60 -12.68
N LYS A 110 -6.67 0.72 -12.81
CA LYS A 110 -7.75 1.37 -13.60
C LYS A 110 -7.58 1.19 -15.12
N SER A 111 -6.37 0.80 -15.58
CA SER A 111 -6.07 0.56 -17.00
C SER A 111 -6.29 -0.88 -17.45
N LEU A 112 -6.62 -1.78 -16.52
CA LEU A 112 -6.86 -3.21 -16.75
C LEU A 112 -8.35 -3.49 -16.91
#